data_AF-A0A485N2U4-F1
#
_entry.id   AF-A0A485N2U4-F1
#
_cell.length_a   1.000
_cell.length_b   1.000
_cell.length_c   1.000
_cell.angle_alpha   90.00
_cell.angle_beta   90.00
_cell.angle_gamma   90.00
#
_symmetry.space_group_name_H-M   'P 1'
#
loop_
_entity.id
_entity.type
_entity.pdbx_description
1 polymer ?
#
loop_
_entity_poly.entity_id
_entity_poly.type
_entity_poly.pdbx_seq_one_letter_code
_entity_poly.pdbx_strand_id
1 'polypeptide(L)'
;MPSTGYGSVKKAKHVLPSGFWKFRVHNARELEVLLMRSKSHCAGIVYNVSPPETREAMVERTAQLSIRVTSPDARLHDEEK
;
A
#
# COMPACT_ATOMS: atom_id res chain seq x y z
N MET A 1 23.41 -18.74 12.26
CA MET A 1 22.59 -17.97 13.24
C MET A 1 22.46 -16.53 12.75
N PRO A 2 21.25 -15.92 12.78
CA PRO A 2 21.10 -14.50 12.48
C PRO A 2 21.79 -13.65 13.56
N SER A 3 22.48 -12.59 13.15
CA SER A 3 23.26 -11.69 14.00
C SER A 3 23.04 -10.22 13.61
N THR A 4 23.40 -9.29 14.49
CA THR A 4 23.28 -7.83 14.25
C THR A 4 24.00 -7.37 12.97
N GLY A 5 25.05 -8.08 12.55
CA GLY A 5 25.81 -7.77 11.34
C GLY A 5 25.06 -7.99 10.02
N TYR A 6 23.97 -8.77 10.02
CA TYR A 6 23.16 -9.02 8.82
C TYR A 6 22.06 -7.96 8.61
N GLY A 7 21.96 -6.95 9.48
CA GLY A 7 20.95 -5.91 9.35
C GLY A 7 21.19 -4.98 8.16
N SER A 8 20.15 -4.70 7.38
CA SER A 8 20.20 -3.71 6.32
C SER A 8 20.47 -2.31 6.87
N VAL A 9 21.06 -1.44 6.05
CA VAL A 9 21.29 -0.02 6.40
C VAL A 9 19.98 0.64 6.86
N LYS A 10 20.05 1.49 7.90
CA LYS A 10 18.86 2.09 8.54
C LYS A 10 17.90 2.75 7.54
N LYS A 11 18.45 3.38 6.48
CA LYS A 11 17.69 4.06 5.42
C LYS A 11 16.92 3.10 4.49
N ALA A 12 17.46 1.90 4.28
CA ALA A 12 16.86 0.87 3.41
C ALA A 12 15.94 -0.08 4.17
N LYS A 13 15.84 0.08 5.50
CA LYS A 13 14.99 -0.77 6.33
C LYS A 13 13.52 -0.56 5.95
N HIS A 14 12.82 -1.64 5.64
CA HIS A 14 11.40 -1.65 5.22
C HIS A 14 11.09 -0.97 3.87
N VAL A 15 12.12 -0.64 3.08
CA VAL A 15 11.95 -0.17 1.69
C VAL A 15 11.59 -1.36 0.80
N LEU A 16 10.55 -1.21 -0.01
CA LEU A 16 10.22 -2.15 -1.07
C LEU A 16 11.25 -2.05 -2.22
N PRO A 17 11.41 -3.08 -3.06
CA PRO A 17 12.22 -3.01 -4.27
C PRO A 17 11.83 -1.86 -5.22
N SER A 18 10.58 -1.39 -5.15
CA SER A 18 10.09 -0.23 -5.89
C SER A 18 10.63 1.12 -5.38
N GLY A 19 11.37 1.14 -4.27
CA GLY A 19 11.87 2.36 -3.62
C GLY A 19 10.91 3.02 -2.65
N PHE A 20 9.70 2.47 -2.47
CA PHE A 20 8.66 3.01 -1.58
C PHE A 20 8.64 2.32 -0.23
N TRP A 21 8.16 3.02 0.79
CA TRP A 21 7.83 2.44 2.08
C TRP A 21 6.38 1.98 2.07
N LYS A 22 6.14 0.72 2.46
CA LYS A 22 4.79 0.15 2.47
C LYS A 22 3.99 0.65 3.67
N PHE A 23 2.89 1.35 3.42
CA PHE A 23 1.93 1.73 4.45
C PHE A 23 0.69 0.82 4.36
N ARG A 24 0.28 0.20 5.47
CA ARG A 24 -0.87 -0.70 5.50
C ARG A 24 -2.15 0.13 5.67
N VAL A 25 -3.14 -0.07 4.79
CA VAL A 25 -4.38 0.73 4.75
C VAL A 25 -5.60 -0.16 4.96
N HIS A 26 -6.46 0.24 5.89
CA HIS A 26 -7.71 -0.44 6.24
C HIS A 26 -8.96 0.32 5.78
N ASN A 27 -8.89 1.65 5.62
CA ASN A 27 -10.01 2.47 5.18
C ASN A 27 -9.55 3.63 4.28
N ALA A 28 -10.49 4.27 3.56
CA ALA A 28 -10.16 5.37 2.66
C ALA A 28 -9.64 6.64 3.39
N ARG A 29 -10.00 6.83 4.67
CA ARG A 29 -9.55 7.98 5.47
C ARG A 29 -8.06 7.90 5.81
N GLU A 30 -7.54 6.70 6.01
CA GLU A 30 -6.11 6.45 6.23
C GLU A 30 -5.25 6.83 5.01
N LEU A 31 -5.83 6.90 3.81
CA LEU A 31 -5.12 7.39 2.62
C LEU A 31 -4.78 8.88 2.72
N GLU A 32 -5.57 9.66 3.46
CA GLU A 32 -5.33 11.10 3.61
C GLU A 32 -4.06 11.39 4.43
N VAL A 33 -3.68 10.48 5.33
CA VAL A 33 -2.41 10.54 6.09
C VAL A 33 -1.20 10.50 5.14
N LEU A 34 -1.35 9.87 3.99
CA LEU A 34 -0.30 9.75 2.98
C LEU A 34 -0.23 10.95 2.03
N LEU A 35 -1.13 11.93 2.12
CA LEU A 35 -1.18 13.08 1.20
C LEU A 35 0.16 13.82 1.15
N MET A 36 0.73 14.14 2.31
CA MET A 36 2.01 14.86 2.38
C MET A 36 3.20 13.99 1.95
N ARG A 37 3.05 12.67 1.97
CA ARG A 37 4.17 11.73 1.82
C ARG A 37 3.98 10.69 0.71
N SER A 38 3.16 11.05 -0.29
CA SER A 38 2.84 10.25 -1.49
C SER A 38 4.07 9.88 -2.32
N LYS A 39 5.11 10.72 -2.32
CA LYS A 39 6.37 10.47 -3.06
C LYS A 39 7.27 9.41 -2.44
N SER A 40 7.15 9.12 -1.14
CA SER A 40 8.01 8.13 -0.48
C SER A 40 7.27 6.88 0.00
N HIS A 41 5.95 6.94 0.12
CA HIS A 41 5.14 5.82 0.60
C HIS A 41 4.20 5.31 -0.48
N CYS A 42 3.94 4.01 -0.43
CA CYS A 42 2.88 3.38 -1.19
C CYS A 42 1.81 2.83 -0.24
N ALA A 43 0.56 2.81 -0.71
CA ALA A 43 -0.55 2.20 -0.02
C ALA A 43 -0.58 0.69 -0.29
N GLY A 44 -0.61 -0.09 0.79
CA GLY A 44 -0.85 -1.52 0.81
C GLY A 44 -2.23 -1.78 1.36
N ILE A 45 -3.20 -1.96 0.46
CA ILE A 45 -4.57 -2.33 0.81
C ILE A 45 -4.54 -3.74 1.42
N VAL A 46 -5.11 -3.89 2.60
CA VAL A 46 -5.15 -5.17 3.33
C VAL A 46 -6.07 -6.17 2.62
N TYR A 47 -5.91 -7.46 2.90
CA TYR A 47 -6.78 -8.49 2.33
C TYR A 47 -8.21 -8.48 2.92
N ASN A 48 -8.34 -7.96 4.15
CA ASN A 48 -9.55 -7.99 4.98
C ASN A 48 -10.49 -6.79 4.73
N VAL A 49 -10.22 -5.94 3.75
CA VAL A 49 -11.21 -4.96 3.30
C VAL A 49 -12.22 -5.67 2.40
N SER A 50 -13.44 -5.80 2.92
CA SER A 50 -14.66 -6.25 2.22
C SER A 50 -15.42 -5.03 1.68
N PRO A 51 -16.38 -5.14 0.73
CA PRO A 51 -16.42 -5.85 -0.57
C PRO A 51 -15.51 -5.21 -1.66
N PRO A 52 -15.43 -5.76 -2.89
CA PRO A 52 -14.71 -5.14 -4.03
C PRO A 52 -15.00 -3.65 -4.22
N GLU A 53 -16.24 -3.21 -3.99
CA GLU A 53 -16.66 -1.80 -4.09
C GLU A 53 -15.84 -0.86 -3.19
N THR A 54 -15.55 -1.29 -1.95
CA THR A 54 -14.76 -0.46 -1.01
C THR A 54 -13.32 -0.36 -1.47
N ARG A 55 -12.80 -1.43 -2.07
CA ARG A 55 -11.46 -1.43 -2.66
C ARG A 55 -11.40 -0.57 -3.92
N GLU A 56 -12.43 -0.60 -4.76
CA GLU A 56 -12.54 0.29 -5.93
C GLU A 56 -12.54 1.76 -5.50
N ALA A 57 -13.34 2.12 -4.48
CA ALA A 57 -13.34 3.47 -3.91
C ALA A 57 -11.97 3.88 -3.36
N MET A 58 -11.21 2.94 -2.76
CA MET A 58 -9.83 3.20 -2.34
C MET A 58 -8.88 3.42 -3.52
N VAL A 59 -9.01 2.63 -4.57
CA VAL A 59 -8.20 2.76 -5.79
C VAL A 59 -8.48 4.11 -6.45
N GLU A 60 -9.74 4.49 -6.60
CA GLU A 60 -10.13 5.80 -7.11
C GLU A 60 -9.58 6.93 -6.22
N ARG A 61 -9.71 6.82 -4.91
CA ARG A 61 -9.18 7.82 -3.97
C ARG A 61 -7.65 7.92 -4.03
N THR A 62 -6.95 6.81 -4.17
CA THR A 62 -5.49 6.83 -4.35
C THR A 62 -5.07 7.45 -5.67
N ALA A 63 -5.84 7.27 -6.75
CA ALA A 63 -5.62 7.95 -8.02
C ALA A 63 -5.78 9.48 -7.87
N GLN A 64 -6.83 9.94 -7.18
CA GLN A 64 -7.04 11.37 -6.88
C GLN A 64 -5.86 11.96 -6.09
N LEU A 65 -5.35 11.22 -5.10
CA LEU A 65 -4.25 11.67 -4.23
C LEU A 65 -2.85 11.41 -4.83
N SER A 66 -2.76 10.84 -6.04
CA SER A 66 -1.50 10.44 -6.68
C SER A 66 -0.62 9.51 -5.82
N ILE A 67 -1.25 8.59 -5.08
CA ILE A 67 -0.57 7.61 -4.22
C ILE A 67 -0.44 6.30 -4.99
N ARG A 68 0.76 5.71 -5.00
CA ARG A 68 0.95 4.37 -5.58
C ARG A 68 0.39 3.27 -4.69
N VAL A 69 -0.34 2.33 -5.28
CA VAL A 69 -0.84 1.12 -4.61
C VAL A 69 0.02 -0.08 -4.99
N THR A 70 0.26 -1.00 -4.04
CA THR A 70 1.13 -2.18 -4.29
C THR A 70 0.46 -3.25 -5.17
N SER A 71 -0.87 -3.41 -5.07
CA SER A 71 -1.67 -4.36 -5.85
C SER A 71 -3.07 -3.77 -6.05
N PRO A 72 -3.23 -2.90 -7.07
CA PRO A 72 -4.49 -2.20 -7.31
C PRO A 72 -5.62 -3.17 -7.74
N ASP A 73 -5.32 -4.13 -8.61
CA ASP A 73 -6.34 -5.01 -9.23
C ASP A 73 -6.80 -6.19 -8.36
N ALA A 74 -6.23 -6.36 -7.17
CA ALA A 74 -6.51 -7.55 -6.36
C ALA A 74 -7.98 -7.60 -5.92
N ARG A 75 -8.70 -8.66 -6.33
CA ARG A 75 -10.12 -8.94 -6.01
C ARG A 75 -11.13 -7.93 -6.58
N LEU A 76 -10.74 -7.08 -7.54
CA LEU A 76 -11.70 -6.23 -8.26
C LEU A 76 -12.50 -6.99 -9.33
N HIS A 77 -11.98 -8.14 -9.78
CA HIS A 77 -12.57 -8.97 -10.83
C HIS A 77 -12.87 -10.41 -10.38
N ASP A 78 -13.25 -10.63 -9.11
CA ASP A 78 -13.58 -11.98 -8.60
C ASP A 78 -14.96 -12.50 -9.11
N GLU A 79 -15.50 -11.86 -10.14
CA GLU A 79 -16.71 -12.25 -10.87
C GLU A 79 -16.27 -13.07 -12.10
N GLU A 80 -15.95 -14.37 -11.93
CA GLU A 80 -16.12 -15.48 -12.91
C GLU A 80 -15.29 -16.70 -12.47
N LYS A 81 -15.91 -17.60 -11.68
CA LYS A 81 -15.67 -19.05 -11.74
C LYS A 81 -16.88 -19.84 -11.23
#